data_AF-A0AAE0CRW7-F1
#
_entry.id   AF-A0AAE0CRW7-F1
#
_cell.length_a   1.000
_cell.length_b   1.000
_cell.length_c   1.000
_cell.angle_alpha   90.00
_cell.angle_beta   90.00
_cell.angle_gamma   90.00
#
_symmetry.space_group_name_H-M   'P 1'
#
loop_
_entity.id
_entity.type
_entity.pdbx_description
1 polymer ?
#
loop_
_entity_poly.entity_id
_entity_poly.type
_entity_poly.pdbx_seq_one_letter_code
_entity_poly.pdbx_strand_id
1 'polypeptide(L)'
;MSAVEILDDDLYLGAENNFNLFAVRMNSEGATDEERGRLEVVGEYHLGEFVNRFRHGSLVMRLPDSDVGQIPTVIFGTVNGVIGVIASLPHEQFVFLEKLQTNLRKVIKGVGGLNHEQWRSFKNEKKTVDAKNFLDGDLIE
;
A
#
# COMPACT_ATOMS: atom_id res chain seq x y z
N MET A 1 -9.70 4.79 -12.09
CA MET A 1 -8.98 5.44 -10.98
C MET A 1 -10.00 6.21 -10.17
N SER A 2 -10.03 5.99 -8.86
CA SER A 2 -10.96 6.64 -7.94
C SER A 2 -10.29 7.77 -7.14
N ALA A 3 -9.03 7.60 -6.74
CA ALA A 3 -8.22 8.59 -6.05
C ALA A 3 -6.73 8.41 -6.37
N VAL A 4 -5.95 9.48 -6.24
CA VAL A 4 -4.48 9.49 -6.40
C VAL A 4 -3.84 10.38 -5.34
N GLU A 5 -2.60 10.10 -4.99
CA GLU A 5 -1.80 10.90 -4.06
C GLU A 5 -0.31 10.81 -4.38
N ILE A 6 0.43 11.87 -4.07
CA ILE A 6 1.89 11.88 -4.18
C ILE A 6 2.45 11.45 -2.82
N LEU A 7 3.19 10.34 -2.77
CA LEU A 7 3.80 9.88 -1.52
C LEU A 7 5.13 10.57 -1.25
N ASP A 8 5.92 10.76 -2.31
CA ASP A 8 7.21 11.44 -2.32
C ASP A 8 7.49 11.96 -3.75
N ASP A 9 8.63 12.62 -3.98
CA ASP A 9 8.97 13.24 -5.27
C ASP A 9 8.86 12.26 -6.45
N ASP A 10 9.30 11.02 -6.26
CA ASP A 10 9.35 9.98 -7.30
C ASP A 10 8.29 8.88 -7.13
N LEU A 11 7.50 8.88 -6.05
CA LEU A 11 6.58 7.80 -5.71
C LEU A 11 5.13 8.29 -5.63
N TYR A 12 4.27 7.66 -6.41
CA TYR A 12 2.86 8.02 -6.52
C TYR A 12 1.97 6.83 -6.14
N LEU A 13 0.88 7.12 -5.45
CA LEU A 13 -0.14 6.16 -5.05
C LEU A 13 -1.41 6.37 -5.86
N GLY A 14 -2.02 5.27 -6.29
CA GLY A 14 -3.32 5.26 -6.94
C GLY A 14 -4.26 4.23 -6.34
N ALA A 15 -5.55 4.57 -6.35
CA ALA A 15 -6.64 3.65 -6.10
C ALA A 15 -7.48 3.47 -7.37
N GLU A 16 -7.95 2.25 -7.62
CA GLU A 16 -8.78 1.94 -8.79
C GLU A 16 -10.14 1.32 -8.44
N ASN A 17 -10.98 1.24 -9.47
CA ASN A 17 -12.40 0.89 -9.34
C ASN A 17 -12.62 -0.59 -8.98
N ASN A 18 -11.58 -1.43 -9.08
CA ASN A 18 -11.58 -2.83 -8.66
C ASN A 18 -11.12 -3.02 -7.21
N PHE A 19 -11.16 -1.94 -6.40
CA PHE A 19 -10.80 -1.96 -4.98
C PHE A 19 -9.32 -2.27 -4.70
N ASN A 20 -8.46 -2.00 -5.68
CA ASN A 20 -7.01 -2.17 -5.55
C ASN A 20 -6.32 -0.83 -5.29
N LEU A 21 -5.20 -0.92 -4.59
CA LEU A 21 -4.15 0.08 -4.53
C LEU A 21 -2.99 -0.33 -5.42
N PHE A 22 -2.34 0.67 -6.00
CA PHE A 22 -1.08 0.46 -6.71
C PHE A 22 -0.16 1.67 -6.47
N ALA A 23 1.14 1.42 -6.48
CA ALA A 23 2.16 2.45 -6.38
C ALA A 23 3.01 2.43 -7.65
N VAL A 24 3.29 3.61 -8.19
CA VAL A 24 4.16 3.78 -9.35
C VAL A 24 5.32 4.69 -9.03
N ARG A 25 6.47 4.40 -9.63
CA ARG A 25 7.69 5.18 -9.44
C ARG A 25 8.17 5.79 -10.76
N MET A 26 8.67 7.02 -10.70
CA MET A 26 9.37 7.63 -11.83
C MET A 26 10.74 6.97 -12.04
N ASN A 27 11.05 6.59 -13.28
CA ASN A 27 12.35 6.00 -13.62
C ASN A 27 13.35 7.08 -14.03
N SER A 28 13.76 7.94 -13.09
CA SER A 28 14.68 9.05 -13.35
C SER A 28 16.06 8.61 -13.86
N GLU A 29 16.48 7.39 -13.52
CA GLU A 29 17.75 6.78 -13.94
C GLU A 29 17.68 6.05 -15.30
N GLY A 30 16.55 6.13 -16.01
CA GLY A 30 16.39 5.50 -17.33
C GLY A 30 17.50 5.90 -18.32
N ALA A 31 17.92 4.97 -19.18
CA ALA A 31 18.98 5.20 -20.16
C ALA A 31 18.49 6.01 -21.36
N THR A 32 17.20 5.92 -21.68
CA THR A 32 16.54 6.69 -22.75
C THR A 32 15.48 7.64 -22.21
N ASP A 33 15.13 8.65 -23.00
CA ASP A 33 14.04 9.57 -22.66
C ASP A 33 12.68 8.85 -22.60
N GLU A 34 12.48 7.79 -23.40
CA GLU A 34 11.26 6.98 -23.29
C GLU A 34 11.18 6.21 -21.97
N GLU A 35 12.30 5.72 -21.46
CA GLU A 35 12.34 5.02 -20.17
C GLU A 35 12.08 5.98 -19.01
N ARG A 36 12.68 7.18 -19.05
CA ARG A 36 12.45 8.24 -18.07
C ARG A 36 11.03 8.77 -18.06
N GLY A 37 10.38 8.78 -19.23
CA GLY A 37 8.98 9.19 -19.37
C GLY A 37 7.96 8.15 -18.90
N ARG A 38 8.38 6.94 -18.50
CA ARG A 38 7.49 5.87 -18.04
C ARG A 38 7.50 5.73 -16.53
N LEU A 39 6.30 5.57 -15.97
CA LEU A 39 6.11 5.21 -14.58
C LEU A 39 6.10 3.67 -14.44
N GLU A 40 6.95 3.15 -13.57
CA GLU A 40 7.03 1.71 -13.28
C GLU A 40 6.07 1.35 -12.14
N VAL A 41 5.31 0.27 -12.30
CA VAL A 41 4.47 -0.27 -11.20
C VAL A 41 5.36 -0.98 -10.20
N VAL A 42 5.54 -0.37 -9.03
CA VAL A 42 6.41 -0.87 -7.97
C VAL A 42 5.62 -1.52 -6.84
N GLY A 43 4.32 -1.23 -6.68
CA GLY A 43 3.49 -1.86 -5.65
C GLY A 43 2.08 -2.13 -6.13
N GLU A 44 1.50 -3.24 -5.67
CA GLU A 44 0.16 -3.72 -6.06
C GLU A 44 -0.49 -4.42 -4.86
N TYR A 45 -1.75 -4.10 -4.59
CA TYR A 45 -2.44 -4.63 -3.41
C TYR A 45 -3.96 -4.57 -3.54
N HIS A 46 -4.67 -5.63 -3.16
CA HIS A 46 -6.14 -5.61 -3.06
C HIS A 46 -6.58 -5.14 -1.66
N LEU A 47 -7.10 -3.91 -1.61
CA LEU A 47 -7.60 -3.31 -0.38
C LEU A 47 -8.98 -3.88 -0.01
N GLY A 48 -9.83 -4.12 -1.01
CA GLY A 48 -11.22 -4.53 -0.82
C GLY A 48 -12.18 -3.36 -0.56
N GLU A 49 -11.69 -2.13 -0.60
CA GLU A 49 -12.45 -0.90 -0.37
C GLU A 49 -12.37 0.07 -1.55
N PHE A 50 -13.44 0.87 -1.74
CA PHE A 50 -13.46 1.91 -2.76
C PHE A 50 -12.99 3.24 -2.16
N VAL A 51 -11.74 3.61 -2.40
CA VAL A 51 -11.15 4.85 -1.90
C VAL A 51 -11.65 6.06 -2.67
N ASN A 52 -12.21 7.05 -1.96
CA ASN A 52 -12.68 8.31 -2.54
C ASN A 52 -11.67 9.45 -2.38
N ARG A 53 -10.89 9.46 -1.29
CA ARG A 53 -9.94 10.52 -1.00
C ARG A 53 -8.73 9.99 -0.25
N PHE A 54 -7.57 10.52 -0.64
CA PHE A 54 -6.33 10.50 0.11
C PHE A 54 -6.07 11.88 0.72
N ARG A 55 -5.38 11.91 1.86
CA ARG A 55 -4.93 13.12 2.51
C ARG A 55 -3.69 12.87 3.37
N HIS A 56 -2.62 13.60 3.10
CA HIS A 56 -1.45 13.67 3.99
C HIS A 56 -1.84 14.08 5.40
N GLY A 57 -1.36 13.33 6.40
CA GLY A 57 -1.61 13.62 7.80
C GLY A 57 -1.57 12.39 8.69
N SER A 58 -1.69 12.64 9.99
CA SER A 58 -1.81 11.61 11.03
C SER A 58 -2.84 12.05 12.07
N LEU A 59 -3.55 11.09 12.64
CA LEU A 59 -4.49 11.31 13.76
C LEU A 59 -3.81 11.18 15.13
N VAL A 60 -2.53 10.78 15.15
CA VAL A 60 -1.76 10.58 16.39
C VAL A 60 -0.97 11.84 16.73
N MET A 61 -0.93 12.19 18.01
CA MET A 61 -0.13 13.30 18.51
C MET A 61 1.37 12.99 18.36
N ARG A 62 2.09 13.83 17.61
CA ARG A 62 3.55 13.71 17.46
C ARG A 62 4.22 14.23 18.74
N LEU A 63 4.80 13.33 19.51
CA LEU A 63 5.66 13.71 20.64
C LEU A 63 7.04 14.10 20.08
N PRO A 64 7.67 15.18 20.57
CA PRO A 64 8.95 15.66 20.06
C PRO A 64 10.07 14.60 20.06
N ASP A 65 10.00 13.65 20.99
CA ASP A 65 11.05 12.63 21.22
C ASP A 65 10.67 11.23 20.70
N SER A 66 9.61 11.10 19.90
CA SER A 66 9.22 9.79 19.32
C SER A 66 9.77 9.62 17.91
N ASP A 67 10.69 8.66 17.72
CA ASP A 67 11.21 8.26 16.39
C ASP A 67 10.10 7.81 15.43
N VAL A 68 8.99 7.28 15.98
CA VAL A 68 7.81 6.84 15.22
C VAL A 68 7.08 8.01 14.53
N GLY A 69 7.24 9.24 15.04
CA GLY A 69 6.60 10.44 14.49
C GLY A 69 7.12 10.89 13.11
N GLN A 70 8.18 10.25 12.61
CA GLN A 70 8.85 10.61 11.36
C GLN A 70 8.37 9.80 10.13
N ILE A 71 7.62 8.71 10.32
CA ILE A 71 7.14 7.91 9.19
C ILE A 71 6.07 8.71 8.41
N PRO A 72 6.26 8.96 7.09
CA PRO A 72 5.26 9.65 6.28
C PRO A 72 3.97 8.85 6.21
N THR A 73 2.83 9.50 6.45
CA THR A 73 1.52 8.86 6.46
C THR A 73 0.50 9.60 5.61
N VAL A 74 -0.32 8.82 4.91
CA VAL A 74 -1.49 9.26 4.15
C VAL A 74 -2.73 8.59 4.72
N ILE A 75 -3.72 9.38 5.09
CA ILE A 75 -5.04 8.90 5.51
C ILE A 75 -5.91 8.74 4.27
N PHE A 76 -6.73 7.70 4.22
CA PHE A 76 -7.72 7.53 3.17
C PHE A 76 -9.12 7.29 3.72
N GLY A 77 -10.12 7.73 2.96
CA GLY A 77 -11.54 7.49 3.25
C GLY A 77 -12.23 6.74 2.12
N THR A 78 -13.08 5.78 2.47
CA THR A 78 -13.77 4.89 1.52
C THR A 78 -15.27 5.16 1.44
N VAL A 79 -15.94 4.60 0.43
CA VAL A 79 -17.41 4.67 0.28
C VAL A 79 -18.14 4.02 1.46
N ASN A 80 -17.58 2.97 2.06
CA ASN A 80 -18.20 2.25 3.19
C ASN A 80 -17.96 2.94 4.54
N GLY A 81 -17.29 4.09 4.56
CA GLY A 81 -16.96 4.81 5.79
C GLY A 81 -15.71 4.28 6.50
N VAL A 82 -14.94 3.38 5.88
CA VAL A 82 -13.64 2.96 6.41
C VAL A 82 -12.66 4.14 6.30
N ILE A 83 -11.94 4.37 7.39
CA ILE A 83 -10.80 5.30 7.44
C ILE A 83 -9.57 4.45 7.67
N GLY A 84 -8.63 4.48 6.72
CA GLY A 84 -7.37 3.76 6.84
C GLY A 84 -6.16 4.68 6.72
N VAL A 85 -5.00 4.13 7.03
CA VAL A 85 -3.70 4.83 6.96
C VAL A 85 -2.76 4.02 6.09
N ILE A 86 -2.01 4.72 5.23
CA ILE A 86 -0.88 4.18 4.47
C ILE A 86 0.37 4.85 5.02
N ALA A 87 1.34 4.05 5.43
CA ALA A 87 2.61 4.50 5.97
C ALA A 87 3.77 4.05 5.08
N SER A 88 4.63 4.98 4.69
CA SER A 88 5.82 4.69 3.89
C SER A 88 6.97 4.23 4.79
N LEU A 89 7.16 2.91 4.89
CA LEU A 89 8.13 2.31 5.82
C LEU A 89 9.57 2.35 5.29
N PRO A 90 10.58 2.53 6.17
CA PRO A 90 11.98 2.26 5.84
C PRO A 90 12.18 0.79 5.42
N HIS A 91 13.11 0.55 4.49
CA HIS A 91 13.32 -0.78 3.90
C HIS A 91 13.57 -1.89 4.94
N GLU A 92 14.39 -1.63 5.95
CA GLU A 92 14.69 -2.62 7.00
C GLU A 92 13.44 -3.03 7.79
N GLN A 93 12.57 -2.05 8.11
CA GLN A 93 11.31 -2.32 8.81
C GLN A 93 10.34 -3.10 7.91
N PHE A 94 10.26 -2.73 6.62
CA PHE A 94 9.44 -3.46 5.65
C PHE A 94 9.86 -4.94 5.57
N VAL A 95 11.16 -5.22 5.39
CA VAL A 95 11.68 -6.60 5.29
C VAL A 95 11.41 -7.39 6.57
N PHE A 96 11.53 -6.76 7.74
CA PHE A 96 11.20 -7.41 9.00
C PHE A 96 9.71 -7.77 9.08
N LEU A 97 8.82 -6.80 8.80
CA LEU A 97 7.37 -6.98 8.89
C LEU A 97 6.84 -7.93 7.82
N GLU A 98 7.45 -7.99 6.64
CA GLU A 98 7.12 -8.96 5.61
C GLU A 98 7.37 -10.40 6.08
N LYS A 99 8.51 -10.64 6.76
CA LYS A 99 8.81 -11.93 7.38
C LYS A 99 7.81 -12.27 8.49
N LEU A 100 7.44 -11.28 9.31
CA LEU A 100 6.44 -11.45 10.35
C LEU A 100 5.08 -11.86 9.75
N GLN A 101 4.57 -11.08 8.79
CA GLN A 101 3.32 -11.36 8.08
C GLN A 101 3.32 -12.76 7.47
N THR A 102 4.42 -13.18 6.84
CA THR A 102 4.58 -14.51 6.24
C THR A 102 4.45 -15.62 7.28
N ASN A 103 4.99 -15.42 8.48
CA ASN A 103 4.86 -16.40 9.57
C ASN A 103 3.47 -16.37 10.22
N LEU A 104 2.86 -15.20 10.36
CA LEU A 104 1.49 -15.05 10.87
C LEU A 104 0.47 -15.79 9.99
N ARG A 105 0.60 -15.73 8.66
CA ARG A 105 -0.25 -16.47 7.72
C ARG A 105 -0.25 -17.99 7.93
N LYS A 106 0.83 -18.56 8.47
CA LYS A 106 0.93 -20.01 8.71
C LYS A 106 0.17 -20.45 9.95
N VAL A 107 -0.04 -19.55 10.91
CA VAL A 107 -0.66 -19.84 12.20
C VAL A 107 -2.09 -19.31 12.29
N ILE A 108 -2.36 -18.17 11.67
CA ILE A 108 -3.70 -17.57 11.61
C ILE A 108 -4.48 -18.23 10.48
N LYS A 109 -5.56 -18.92 10.84
CA LYS A 109 -6.48 -19.52 9.87
C LYS A 109 -7.59 -18.51 9.56
N GLY A 110 -7.69 -18.12 8.30
CA GLY A 110 -8.78 -17.27 7.83
C GLY A 110 -10.15 -17.90 8.09
N VAL A 111 -11.14 -17.07 8.42
CA VAL A 111 -12.53 -17.51 8.57
C VAL A 111 -13.02 -18.12 7.26
N GLY A 112 -13.65 -19.29 7.33
CA GLY A 112 -14.12 -20.01 6.14
C GLY A 112 -13.00 -20.64 5.29
N GLY A 113 -11.76 -20.70 5.80
CA GLY A 113 -10.63 -21.26 5.05
C GLY A 113 -10.13 -20.36 3.92
N LEU A 114 -10.49 -19.07 3.94
CA LEU A 114 -10.03 -18.10 2.97
C LEU A 114 -8.53 -17.85 3.11
N ASN A 115 -7.82 -17.87 1.97
CA ASN A 115 -6.39 -17.61 1.93
C ASN A 115 -6.14 -16.08 1.89
N HIS A 116 -5.35 -15.59 2.85
CA HIS A 116 -4.97 -14.19 2.97
C HIS A 116 -4.23 -13.66 1.73
N GLU A 117 -3.29 -14.44 1.18
CA GLU A 117 -2.51 -14.04 0.01
C GLU A 117 -3.41 -13.85 -1.19
N GLN A 118 -4.30 -14.82 -1.44
CA GLN A 118 -5.27 -14.74 -2.52
C GLN A 118 -6.25 -13.58 -2.35
N TRP A 119 -6.62 -13.26 -1.11
CA TRP A 119 -7.45 -12.09 -0.82
C TRP A 119 -6.73 -10.78 -1.14
N ARG A 120 -5.44 -10.67 -0.81
CA ARG A 120 -4.65 -9.45 -1.05
C ARG A 120 -4.04 -9.35 -2.44
N SER A 121 -4.06 -10.41 -3.25
CA SER A 121 -3.64 -10.39 -4.66
C SER A 121 -4.40 -9.33 -5.45
N PHE A 122 -3.67 -8.43 -6.10
CA PHE A 122 -4.24 -7.43 -6.99
C PHE A 122 -5.04 -8.10 -8.10
N LYS A 123 -6.28 -7.65 -8.30
CA LYS A 123 -7.19 -8.27 -9.27
C LYS A 123 -8.06 -7.23 -9.98
N ASN A 124 -7.97 -7.19 -11.30
CA ASN A 124 -8.89 -6.45 -12.15
C ASN A 124 -9.34 -7.31 -13.34
N GLU A 125 -10.09 -6.71 -14.27
CA GLU A 125 -10.62 -7.42 -15.45
C GLU A 125 -9.53 -7.99 -16.38
N LYS A 126 -8.31 -7.43 -16.31
CA LYS A 126 -7.21 -7.77 -17.24
C LYS A 126 -6.19 -8.72 -16.64
N LYS A 127 -5.93 -8.63 -15.34
CA LYS A 127 -4.89 -9.43 -14.67
C LYS A 127 -5.23 -9.73 -13.22
N THR A 128 -4.64 -10.81 -12.73
CA THR A 128 -4.51 -11.14 -11.31
C THR A 128 -3.04 -11.37 -11.03
N VAL A 129 -2.49 -10.65 -10.06
CA VAL A 129 -1.07 -10.71 -9.67
C VAL A 129 -0.96 -10.67 -8.17
N ASP A 130 0.11 -11.26 -7.64
CA ASP A 130 0.33 -11.30 -6.19
C ASP A 130 0.56 -9.90 -5.63
N ALA A 131 0.18 -9.70 -4.37
CA ALA A 131 0.45 -8.46 -3.67
C ALA A 131 1.96 -8.21 -3.61
N LYS A 132 2.40 -7.00 -3.93
CA LYS A 132 3.81 -6.62 -3.98
C LYS A 132 4.01 -5.28 -3.28
N ASN A 133 5.05 -5.20 -2.45
CA ASN A 133 5.49 -3.96 -1.78
C ASN A 133 4.39 -3.27 -0.96
N PHE A 134 3.47 -4.05 -0.40
CA PHE A 134 2.46 -3.63 0.56
C PHE A 134 2.39 -4.65 1.70
N LEU A 135 2.13 -4.17 2.90
CA LEU A 135 1.93 -4.98 4.11
C LEU A 135 0.51 -4.74 4.64
N ASP A 136 -0.11 -5.80 5.14
CA ASP A 136 -1.43 -5.74 5.76
C ASP A 136 -1.28 -5.44 7.26
N GLY A 137 -1.56 -4.19 7.65
CA GLY A 137 -1.52 -3.77 9.04
C GLY A 137 -2.49 -4.56 9.91
N ASP A 138 -3.70 -4.84 9.40
CA ASP A 138 -4.76 -5.56 10.13
C ASP A 138 -4.36 -7.02 10.45
N LEU A 139 -3.45 -7.60 9.67
CA LEU A 139 -2.93 -8.95 9.94
C LEU A 139 -1.78 -8.92 10.95
N ILE A 140 -1.03 -7.83 11.01
CA ILE A 140 0.17 -7.70 11.85
C ILE A 140 -0.17 -7.27 13.28
N GLU A 141 -1.20 -6.43 13.46
CA GLU A 141 -1.73 -5.99 14.76
C GLU A 141 -2.34 -7.14 15.59
#